data_AF-W7VQL1-F1
#
_entry.id   AF-W7VQL1-F1
#
_cell.length_a   1.000
_cell.length_b   1.000
_cell.length_c   1.000
_cell.angle_alpha   90.00
_cell.angle_beta   90.00
_cell.angle_gamma   90.00
#
_symmetry.space_group_name_H-M   'P 1'
#
loop_
_entity.id
_entity.type
_entity.pdbx_description
1 polymer ?
#
loop_
_entity_poly.entity_id
_entity_poly.type
_entity_poly.pdbx_seq_one_letter_code
_entity_poly.pdbx_strand_id
1 'polypeptide(L)'
;MGARAAARAPSHRPAPLKKQPDFTQAVRQELVDWRAWRDRAVVLAYAVAAGLAVVGFTMLSELALEGFGALRALHPLLPLVWMPALTAALVWVTLRWVPGAAGSGIPQVLAALDTRTSPSQRGLFVSLRLSVAKLVLASGALLAGLSAGR
;
A
#
# COMPACT_ATOMS: atom_id res chain seq x y z
N MET A 1 56.43 52.04 -44.83
CA MET A 1 55.40 52.22 -43.78
C MET A 1 54.14 51.54 -44.30
N GLY A 2 53.79 50.32 -43.89
CA GLY A 2 53.11 49.95 -42.64
C GLY A 2 51.73 49.41 -43.04
N ALA A 3 51.10 48.39 -42.47
CA ALA A 3 51.38 47.52 -41.35
C ALA A 3 50.66 46.18 -41.65
N ARG A 4 51.29 45.03 -41.34
CA ARG A 4 50.64 43.72 -41.43
C ARG A 4 49.60 43.59 -40.32
N ALA A 5 48.33 43.40 -40.68
CA ALA A 5 47.26 43.08 -39.76
C ALA A 5 47.47 41.67 -39.20
N ALA A 6 47.85 41.58 -37.92
CA ALA A 6 47.97 40.33 -37.20
C ALA A 6 46.57 39.79 -36.88
N ALA A 7 46.20 38.66 -37.50
CA ALA A 7 45.00 37.91 -37.16
C ALA A 7 45.13 37.39 -35.71
N ARG A 8 44.26 37.90 -34.83
CA ARG A 8 44.23 37.54 -33.40
C ARG A 8 43.59 36.16 -33.26
N ALA A 9 44.35 35.18 -32.80
CA ALA A 9 43.85 33.83 -32.55
C ALA A 9 42.72 33.85 -31.47
N PRO A 10 41.69 32.99 -31.59
CA PRO A 10 40.63 32.89 -30.59
C PRO A 10 41.18 32.43 -29.25
N SER A 11 40.98 33.24 -28.21
CA SER A 11 41.38 32.92 -26.83
C SER A 11 40.48 31.80 -26.30
N HIS A 12 40.98 30.57 -26.29
CA HIS A 12 40.31 29.43 -25.67
C HIS A 12 40.32 29.63 -24.14
N ARG A 13 39.26 30.22 -23.58
CA ARG A 13 39.07 30.25 -22.12
C ARG A 13 38.70 28.83 -21.69
N PRO A 14 39.44 28.19 -20.76
CA PRO A 14 39.00 26.91 -20.22
C PRO A 14 37.64 27.11 -19.53
N ALA A 15 36.69 26.23 -19.82
CA ALA A 15 35.42 26.19 -19.11
C ALA A 15 35.71 26.06 -17.60
N PRO A 16 34.98 26.78 -16.73
CA PRO A 16 35.19 26.65 -15.29
C PRO A 16 35.02 25.18 -14.89
N LEU A 17 36.04 24.64 -14.22
CA LEU A 17 36.01 23.28 -13.67
C LEU A 17 34.76 23.16 -12.79
N LYS A 18 33.82 22.28 -13.16
CA LYS A 18 32.69 21.91 -12.30
C LYS A 18 33.29 21.45 -10.96
N LYS A 19 33.12 22.25 -9.90
CA LYS A 19 33.43 21.83 -8.53
C LYS A 19 32.71 20.51 -8.30
N GLN A 20 33.47 19.45 -8.02
CA GLN A 20 32.88 18.19 -7.62
C GLN A 20 32.08 18.46 -6.34
N PRO A 21 30.83 17.97 -6.25
CA PRO A 21 30.05 18.13 -5.03
C PRO A 21 30.82 17.48 -3.88
N ASP A 22 31.12 18.28 -2.85
CA ASP A 22 31.78 17.78 -1.64
C ASP A 22 30.87 16.70 -1.02
N PHE A 23 31.28 15.44 -1.14
CA PHE A 23 30.56 14.28 -0.59
C PHE A 23 30.21 14.49 0.90
N THR A 24 31.13 15.10 1.64
CA THR A 24 30.95 15.43 3.06
C THR A 24 29.87 16.48 3.30
N GLN A 25 29.69 17.44 2.38
CA GLN A 25 28.62 18.44 2.45
C GLN A 25 27.27 17.84 2.07
N ALA A 26 27.22 16.95 1.08
CA ALA A 26 26.00 16.22 0.73
C ALA A 26 25.52 15.33 1.89
N VAL A 27 26.44 14.56 2.51
CA VAL A 27 26.13 13.74 3.69
C VAL A 27 25.70 14.60 4.88
N ARG A 28 26.37 15.73 5.14
CA ARG A 28 25.98 16.66 6.21
C ARG A 28 24.61 17.29 5.94
N GLN A 29 24.32 17.70 4.71
CA GLN A 29 23.02 18.25 4.36
C GLN A 29 21.91 17.21 4.51
N GLU A 30 22.17 15.97 4.13
CA GLU A 30 21.21 14.87 4.25
C GLU A 30 20.96 14.43 5.71
N LEU A 31 21.97 14.55 6.58
CA LEU A 31 21.84 14.31 8.03
C LEU A 31 21.13 15.46 8.75
N VAL A 32 21.31 16.70 8.29
CA VAL A 32 20.68 17.89 8.89
C VAL A 32 19.27 18.13 8.35
N ASP A 33 18.92 17.56 7.21
CA ASP A 33 17.58 17.70 6.62
C ASP A 33 16.54 16.84 7.37
N TRP A 34 16.06 17.38 8.48
CA TRP A 34 15.03 16.81 9.33
C TRP A 34 13.76 16.41 8.55
N ARG A 35 13.45 17.10 7.44
CA ARG A 35 12.29 16.76 6.60
C ARG A 35 12.46 15.40 5.94
N ALA A 36 13.65 15.09 5.43
CA ALA A 36 13.95 13.80 4.81
C ALA A 36 13.87 12.65 5.83
N TRP A 37 14.36 12.87 7.06
CA TRP A 37 14.24 11.88 8.13
C TRP A 37 12.79 11.66 8.58
N ARG A 38 11.99 12.73 8.63
CA ARG A 38 10.55 12.61 8.92
C ARG A 38 9.84 11.79 7.86
N ASP A 39 10.09 12.04 6.58
CA ASP A 39 9.43 11.30 5.50
C ASP A 39 9.82 9.81 5.53
N ARG A 40 11.10 9.49 5.79
CA ARG A 40 11.56 8.11 6.03
C ARG A 40 10.88 7.46 7.23
N ALA A 41 10.75 8.18 8.34
CA ALA A 41 10.08 7.68 9.53
C ALA A 41 8.59 7.37 9.27
N VAL A 42 7.91 8.22 8.49
CA VAL A 42 6.53 8.00 8.07
C VAL A 42 6.41 6.73 7.21
N VAL A 43 7.28 6.56 6.21
CA VAL A 43 7.30 5.36 5.37
C VAL A 43 7.56 4.10 6.20
N LEU A 44 8.53 4.14 7.11
CA LEU A 44 8.86 3.02 7.99
C LEU A 44 7.69 2.68 8.92
N ALA A 45 7.01 3.69 9.49
CA ALA A 45 5.83 3.48 10.32
C ALA A 45 4.70 2.78 9.55
N TYR A 46 4.43 3.19 8.30
CA TYR A 46 3.44 2.52 7.45
C TYR A 46 3.87 1.10 7.07
N ALA A 47 5.15 0.85 6.82
CA ALA A 47 5.66 -0.49 6.54
C ALA A 47 5.46 -1.44 7.73
N VAL A 48 5.76 -0.97 8.96
CA VAL A 48 5.51 -1.74 10.19
C VAL A 48 4.01 -1.99 10.38
N ALA A 49 3.18 -0.95 10.21
CA ALA A 49 1.73 -1.08 10.34
C ALA A 49 1.15 -2.08 9.32
N ALA A 50 1.62 -2.06 8.08
CA ALA A 50 1.23 -3.02 7.05
C ALA A 50 1.67 -4.45 7.41
N GLY A 51 2.89 -4.63 7.91
CA GLY A 51 3.38 -5.93 8.39
C GLY A 51 2.53 -6.49 9.54
N LEU A 52 2.19 -5.65 10.52
CA LEU A 52 1.30 -6.04 11.62
C LEU A 52 -0.10 -6.42 11.12
N ALA A 53 -0.62 -5.71 10.12
CA ALA A 53 -1.89 -6.05 9.50
C ALA A 53 -1.85 -7.43 8.81
N VAL A 54 -0.76 -7.77 8.12
CA VAL A 54 -0.56 -9.09 7.50
C VAL A 54 -0.48 -10.20 8.54
N VAL A 55 0.27 -10.00 9.64
CA VAL A 55 0.34 -10.96 10.74
C VAL A 55 -1.04 -11.16 11.37
N GLY A 56 -1.75 -10.07 11.67
CA GLY A 56 -3.11 -10.12 12.21
C GLY A 56 -4.09 -10.83 11.27
N PHE A 57 -3.99 -10.59 9.96
CA PHE A 57 -4.81 -11.28 8.97
C PHE A 57 -4.54 -12.77 8.92
N THR A 58 -3.26 -13.15 8.99
CA THR A 58 -2.83 -14.55 8.99
C THR A 58 -3.42 -15.28 10.18
N MET A 59 -3.30 -14.70 11.39
CA MET A 59 -3.88 -15.27 12.61
C MET A 59 -5.41 -15.40 12.54
N LEU A 60 -6.11 -14.38 12.02
CA LEU A 60 -7.56 -14.42 11.83
C LEU A 60 -7.98 -15.51 10.82
N SER A 61 -7.19 -15.68 9.75
CA SER A 61 -7.43 -16.67 8.71
C SER A 61 -7.24 -18.09 9.23
N GLU A 62 -6.20 -18.31 10.03
CA GLU A 62 -5.96 -19.60 10.71
C GLU A 62 -7.11 -19.93 11.66
N LEU A 63 -7.50 -18.98 12.51
CA LEU A 63 -8.63 -19.16 13.44
C LEU A 63 -9.95 -19.46 12.70
N ALA A 64 -10.18 -18.79 11.57
CA ALA A 64 -11.36 -19.03 10.74
C ALA A 64 -11.38 -20.45 10.14
N LEU A 65 -10.24 -20.92 9.63
CA LEU A 65 -10.11 -22.26 9.07
C LEU A 65 -10.24 -23.34 10.14
N GLU A 66 -9.62 -23.14 11.31
CA GLU A 66 -9.78 -24.02 12.47
C GLU A 66 -11.23 -24.07 12.93
N GLY A 67 -11.90 -22.92 13.02
CA GLY A 67 -13.32 -22.82 13.36
C GLY A 67 -14.22 -23.57 12.38
N PHE A 68 -13.98 -23.43 11.07
CA PHE A 68 -14.70 -24.21 10.06
C PHE A 68 -14.41 -25.71 10.17
N GLY A 69 -13.16 -26.09 10.43
CA GLY A 69 -12.75 -27.47 10.70
C GLY A 69 -13.48 -28.07 11.90
N ALA A 70 -13.59 -27.33 13.00
CA ALA A 70 -14.32 -27.75 14.20
C ALA A 70 -15.82 -27.95 13.94
N LEU A 71 -16.46 -27.06 13.16
CA LEU A 71 -17.85 -27.21 12.75
C LEU A 71 -18.07 -28.49 11.92
N ARG A 72 -17.14 -28.78 11.00
CA ARG A 72 -17.19 -30.02 10.20
C ARG A 72 -16.99 -31.26 11.06
N ALA A 73 -16.12 -31.20 12.07
CA ALA A 73 -15.87 -32.30 13.00
C ALA A 73 -17.05 -32.56 13.94
N LEU A 74 -17.82 -31.51 14.30
CA LEU A 74 -18.98 -31.63 15.17
C LEU A 74 -20.13 -32.43 14.51
N HIS A 75 -20.46 -32.12 13.25
CA HIS A 75 -21.46 -32.86 12.51
C HIS A 75 -21.29 -32.74 10.98
N PRO A 76 -21.26 -33.84 10.21
CA PRO A 76 -21.00 -33.79 8.77
C PRO A 76 -21.99 -32.96 7.93
N LEU A 77 -23.24 -32.83 8.39
CA LEU A 77 -24.28 -32.04 7.69
C LEU A 77 -24.27 -30.56 8.06
N LEU A 78 -23.54 -30.14 9.11
CA LEU A 78 -23.56 -28.75 9.58
C LEU A 78 -23.06 -27.75 8.53
N PRO A 79 -22.01 -28.04 7.73
CA PRO A 79 -21.59 -27.17 6.62
C PRO A 79 -22.69 -26.87 5.60
N LEU A 80 -23.66 -27.77 5.39
CA LEU A 80 -24.74 -27.60 4.42
C LEU A 80 -25.62 -26.39 4.75
N VAL A 81 -25.78 -26.07 6.03
CA VAL A 81 -26.53 -24.90 6.50
C VAL A 81 -25.60 -23.73 6.81
N TRP A 82 -24.45 -24.02 7.46
CA TRP A 82 -23.52 -22.99 7.91
C TRP A 82 -22.91 -22.18 6.76
N MET A 83 -22.38 -22.84 5.74
CA MET A 83 -21.70 -22.18 4.62
C MET A 83 -22.64 -21.19 3.91
N PRO A 84 -23.84 -21.57 3.44
CA PRO A 84 -24.72 -20.62 2.78
C PRO A 84 -25.24 -19.53 3.72
N ALA A 85 -25.54 -19.85 4.99
CA ALA A 85 -26.02 -18.86 5.95
C ALA A 85 -24.97 -17.77 6.22
N LEU A 86 -23.73 -18.16 6.52
CA LEU A 86 -22.66 -17.21 6.78
C LEU A 86 -22.27 -16.45 5.52
N THR A 87 -22.23 -17.09 4.36
CA THR A 87 -21.98 -16.42 3.07
C THR A 87 -23.03 -15.35 2.79
N ALA A 88 -24.31 -15.67 2.95
CA ALA A 88 -25.40 -14.72 2.75
C ALA A 88 -25.29 -13.54 3.73
N ALA A 89 -24.96 -13.81 5.00
CA ALA A 89 -24.71 -12.77 5.98
C ALA A 89 -23.55 -11.86 5.56
N LEU A 90 -22.41 -12.42 5.16
CA LEU A 90 -21.24 -11.63 4.72
C LEU A 90 -21.55 -10.77 3.48
N VAL A 91 -22.27 -11.33 2.51
CA VAL A 91 -22.72 -10.57 1.33
C VAL A 91 -23.65 -9.43 1.74
N TRP A 92 -24.63 -9.70 2.61
CA TRP A 92 -25.55 -8.68 3.11
C TRP A 92 -24.83 -7.56 3.86
N VAL A 93 -23.91 -7.90 4.78
CA VAL A 93 -23.04 -6.97 5.51
C VAL A 93 -22.23 -6.11 4.53
N THR A 94 -21.64 -6.75 3.51
CA THR A 94 -20.81 -6.07 2.51
C THR A 94 -21.63 -5.05 1.74
N LEU A 95 -22.77 -5.47 1.18
CA LEU A 95 -23.63 -4.61 0.38
C LEU A 95 -24.27 -3.49 1.22
N ARG A 96 -24.61 -3.75 2.48
CA ARG A 96 -25.35 -2.80 3.33
C ARG A 96 -24.48 -1.75 4.01
N TRP A 97 -23.26 -2.09 4.41
CA TRP A 97 -22.42 -1.21 5.27
C TRP A 97 -21.04 -0.88 4.70
N VAL A 98 -20.47 -1.75 3.87
CA VAL A 98 -19.10 -1.61 3.35
C VAL A 98 -19.02 -1.95 1.86
N PRO A 99 -19.83 -1.32 0.97
CA PRO A 99 -19.85 -1.68 -0.45
C PRO A 99 -18.48 -1.51 -1.12
N GLY A 100 -17.66 -0.56 -0.65
CA GLY A 100 -16.27 -0.38 -1.12
C GLY A 100 -15.29 -1.51 -0.77
N ALA A 101 -15.67 -2.44 0.12
CA ALA A 101 -14.85 -3.59 0.47
C ALA A 101 -14.97 -4.74 -0.55
N ALA A 102 -15.97 -4.70 -1.44
CA ALA A 102 -16.24 -5.74 -2.41
C ALA A 102 -15.07 -5.96 -3.40
N GLY A 103 -14.91 -7.21 -3.83
CA GLY A 103 -13.86 -7.63 -4.76
C GLY A 103 -12.45 -7.54 -4.17
N SER A 104 -11.43 -7.63 -5.04
CA SER A 104 -10.02 -7.74 -4.61
C SER A 104 -9.48 -6.47 -3.95
N GLY A 105 -9.97 -5.27 -4.30
CA GLY A 105 -9.43 -4.01 -3.82
C GLY A 105 -8.35 -3.41 -4.73
N ILE A 106 -7.77 -4.21 -5.65
CA ILE A 106 -6.77 -3.72 -6.61
C ILE A 106 -7.33 -2.57 -7.47
N PRO A 107 -8.53 -2.67 -8.06
CA PRO A 107 -9.13 -1.56 -8.81
C PRO A 107 -9.34 -0.30 -7.96
N GLN A 108 -9.70 -0.45 -6.68
CA GLN A 108 -9.91 0.65 -5.76
C GLN A 108 -8.60 1.36 -5.41
N VAL A 109 -7.51 0.61 -5.18
CA VAL A 109 -6.18 1.17 -4.96
C VAL A 109 -5.70 1.89 -6.22
N LEU A 110 -5.88 1.29 -7.40
CA LEU A 110 -5.56 1.93 -8.68
C LEU A 110 -6.32 3.24 -8.86
N ALA A 111 -7.63 3.26 -8.55
CA ALA A 111 -8.44 4.48 -8.59
C ALA A 111 -7.96 5.54 -7.59
N ALA A 112 -7.55 5.15 -6.38
CA ALA A 112 -7.03 6.08 -5.37
C ALA A 112 -5.68 6.70 -5.76
N LEU A 113 -4.87 5.98 -6.55
CA LEU A 113 -3.56 6.42 -7.04
C LEU A 113 -3.62 7.19 -8.37
N ASP A 114 -4.73 7.12 -9.12
CA ASP A 114 -4.93 7.89 -10.35
C ASP A 114 -4.85 9.40 -10.07
N THR A 115 -4.04 10.12 -10.84
CA THR A 115 -3.83 11.57 -10.71
C THR A 115 -5.08 12.40 -10.97
N ARG A 116 -6.07 11.82 -11.68
CA ARG A 116 -7.39 12.43 -11.93
C ARG A 116 -8.33 12.31 -10.74
N THR A 117 -8.02 11.47 -9.75
CA THR A 117 -8.84 11.31 -8.56
C THR A 117 -8.61 12.45 -7.58
N SER A 118 -9.66 13.23 -7.32
CA SER A 118 -9.58 14.37 -6.41
C SER A 118 -9.21 13.93 -4.98
N PRO A 119 -8.45 14.74 -4.22
CA PRO A 119 -8.05 14.38 -2.85
C PRO A 119 -9.22 14.03 -1.92
N SER A 120 -10.37 14.69 -2.08
CA SER A 120 -11.59 14.43 -1.30
C SER A 120 -12.25 13.09 -1.64
N GLN A 121 -12.02 12.55 -2.83
CA GLN A 121 -12.59 11.27 -3.28
C GLN A 121 -11.71 10.06 -2.93
N ARG A 122 -10.41 10.25 -2.64
CA ARG A 122 -9.48 9.13 -2.34
C ARG A 122 -9.95 8.26 -1.17
N GLY A 123 -10.51 8.87 -0.13
CA GLY A 123 -11.01 8.16 1.06
C GLY A 123 -12.21 7.22 0.79
N LEU A 124 -12.90 7.41 -0.34
CA LEU A 124 -13.98 6.52 -0.79
C LEU A 124 -13.43 5.16 -1.25
N PHE A 125 -12.22 5.15 -1.80
CA PHE A 125 -11.58 3.96 -2.38
C PHE A 125 -10.64 3.27 -1.40
N VAL A 126 -9.93 4.02 -0.57
CA VAL A 126 -8.99 3.49 0.42
C VAL A 126 -9.18 4.22 1.75
N SER A 127 -9.53 3.47 2.80
CA SER A 127 -9.62 3.99 4.17
C SER A 127 -9.33 2.88 5.17
N LEU A 128 -8.92 3.26 6.39
CA LEU A 128 -8.67 2.30 7.47
C LEU A 128 -9.91 1.43 7.76
N ARG A 129 -11.11 2.03 7.70
CA ARG A 129 -12.38 1.32 7.84
C ARG A 129 -12.54 0.23 6.78
N LEU A 130 -12.24 0.53 5.52
CA LEU A 130 -12.33 -0.44 4.42
C LEU A 130 -11.27 -1.55 4.56
N SER A 131 -10.06 -1.22 5.00
CA SER A 131 -9.01 -2.21 5.24
C SER A 131 -9.40 -3.19 6.35
N VAL A 132 -9.89 -2.69 7.49
CA VAL A 132 -10.38 -3.53 8.60
C VAL A 132 -11.58 -4.36 8.16
N ALA A 133 -12.53 -3.76 7.43
CA ALA A 133 -13.68 -4.50 6.91
C ALA A 133 -13.25 -5.64 5.98
N LYS A 134 -12.30 -5.41 5.07
CA LYS A 134 -11.76 -6.46 4.19
C LYS A 134 -11.11 -7.59 4.97
N LEU A 135 -10.30 -7.29 5.99
CA LEU A 135 -9.68 -8.31 6.84
C LEU A 135 -10.72 -9.22 7.49
N VAL A 136 -11.75 -8.62 8.10
CA VAL A 136 -12.82 -9.36 8.77
C VAL A 136 -13.66 -10.15 7.77
N LEU A 137 -14.04 -9.54 6.65
CA LEU A 137 -14.87 -10.21 5.63
C LEU A 137 -14.11 -11.36 4.94
N ALA A 138 -12.83 -11.19 4.63
CA ALA A 138 -12.00 -12.23 4.03
C ALA A 138 -11.80 -13.40 5.00
N SER A 139 -11.51 -13.12 6.27
CA SER A 139 -11.42 -14.15 7.31
C SER A 139 -12.77 -14.85 7.52
N GLY A 140 -13.88 -14.09 7.52
CA GLY A 140 -15.23 -14.64 7.58
C GLY A 140 -15.56 -15.55 6.39
N ALA A 141 -15.09 -15.22 5.19
CA ALA A 141 -15.25 -16.08 4.01
C ALA A 141 -14.55 -17.43 4.20
N LEU A 142 -13.36 -17.45 4.80
CA LEU A 142 -12.66 -18.70 5.17
C LEU A 142 -13.46 -19.50 6.21
N LEU A 143 -14.04 -18.84 7.21
CA LEU A 143 -14.92 -19.47 8.21
C LEU A 143 -16.22 -20.03 7.59
N ALA A 144 -16.68 -19.44 6.49
CA ALA A 144 -17.79 -19.92 5.68
C ALA A 144 -17.37 -21.05 4.72
N GLY A 145 -16.10 -21.48 4.74
CA GLY A 145 -15.58 -22.54 3.88
C GLY A 145 -15.34 -22.13 2.43
N LEU A 146 -15.28 -20.82 2.13
CA LEU A 146 -14.96 -20.34 0.80
C LEU A 146 -13.45 -20.40 0.56
N SER A 147 -13.07 -20.67 -0.69
CA SER A 147 -11.67 -20.54 -1.13
C SER A 147 -11.36 -19.07 -1.38
N ALA A 148 -10.59 -18.47 -0.48
CA ALA A 148 -10.07 -17.11 -0.59
C ALA A 148 -8.59 -17.08 -0.19
N GLY A 149 -7.83 -16.12 -0.74
CA GLY A 149 -6.43 -15.92 -0.37
C GLY A 149 -6.28 -15.22 0.98
N ARG A 150 -5.25 -15.63 1.74
CA ARG A 150 -4.71 -14.91 2.90
C ARG A 150 -3.49 -14.08 2.51
#